data_AF-A0A387G132-F1
#
_entry.id   AF-A0A387G132-F1
#
_cell.length_a   1.000
_cell.length_b   1.000
_cell.length_c   1.000
_cell.angle_alpha   90.00
_cell.angle_beta   90.00
_cell.angle_gamma   90.00
#
_symmetry.space_group_name_H-M   'P 1'
#
loop_
_entity.id
_entity.type
_entity.pdbx_description
1 polymer ?
#
loop_
_entity_poly.entity_id
_entity_poly.type
_entity_poly.pdbx_seq_one_letter_code
_entity_poly.pdbx_strand_id
1 'polypeptide(L)'
;MLVEGIKSRPVYRGLIIQPKARKHIFALEGEGALALTEQQAALDETALARSEVLYVARGSRGKGRDEILRRFGADMFFAAPTIATLLFRLKGSLATAHMGTRLYIAGTEGFIGQAMMVALDYGMDHASVMTEHRGSLARRVQCVHCKGITEDVTHSPFTCSHCGLPLLVRDHYSRRLGAFQGVNIDAEEPGNAPDPEELFL
;
A
#
# COMPACT_ATOMS: atom_id res chain seq x y z
N MET A 1 -4.35 -18.96 14.96
CA MET A 1 -4.82 -17.83 15.80
C MET A 1 -3.92 -16.62 15.54
N LEU A 2 -4.45 -15.55 14.95
CA LEU A 2 -3.73 -14.29 14.73
C LEU A 2 -3.41 -13.68 16.09
N VAL A 3 -2.16 -13.26 16.31
CA VAL A 3 -1.70 -12.78 17.63
C VAL A 3 -2.03 -11.29 17.74
N GLU A 4 -2.93 -10.94 18.66
CA GLU A 4 -3.25 -9.55 18.94
C GLU A 4 -2.07 -8.81 19.60
N GLY A 5 -1.95 -7.50 19.36
CA GLY A 5 -0.96 -6.65 20.05
C GLY A 5 0.43 -6.58 19.41
N ILE A 6 0.64 -7.13 18.20
CA ILE A 6 1.91 -6.96 17.48
C ILE A 6 2.11 -5.50 17.06
N LYS A 7 3.04 -4.81 17.75
CA LYS A 7 3.38 -3.38 17.54
C LYS A 7 3.80 -3.03 16.11
N SER A 8 4.32 -4.00 15.36
CA SER A 8 4.77 -3.77 13.98
C SER A 8 3.62 -3.68 12.98
N ARG A 9 2.43 -4.20 13.32
CA ARG A 9 1.28 -4.24 12.42
C ARG A 9 0.87 -2.81 12.04
N PRO A 10 0.67 -2.52 10.74
CA PRO A 10 0.27 -1.19 10.31
C PRO A 10 -1.15 -0.85 10.78
N VAL A 11 -1.39 0.42 11.08
CA VAL A 11 -2.70 0.96 11.42
C VAL A 11 -3.02 2.08 10.43
N TYR A 12 -4.07 1.89 9.65
CA TYR A 12 -4.50 2.82 8.60
C TYR A 12 -5.54 3.78 9.17
N ARG A 13 -5.13 5.04 9.41
CA ARG A 13 -5.96 6.05 10.09
C ARG A 13 -6.88 6.85 9.15
N GLY A 14 -6.72 6.68 7.84
CA GLY A 14 -7.44 7.44 6.83
C GLY A 14 -6.63 8.61 6.25
N LEU A 15 -7.09 9.13 5.10
CA LEU A 15 -6.50 10.29 4.43
C LEU A 15 -6.93 11.59 5.09
N ILE A 16 -6.28 11.96 6.18
CA ILE A 16 -6.52 13.25 6.85
C ILE A 16 -5.71 14.34 6.13
N ILE A 17 -6.40 15.10 5.27
CA ILE A 17 -5.78 16.19 4.49
C ILE A 17 -5.22 17.27 5.43
N GLN A 18 -3.97 17.66 5.17
CA GLN A 18 -3.29 18.74 5.89
C GLN A 18 -3.40 20.03 5.05
N PRO A 19 -4.39 20.91 5.28
CA PRO A 19 -4.72 22.02 4.38
C PRO A 19 -3.59 23.05 4.23
N LYS A 20 -2.68 23.13 5.22
CA LYS A 20 -1.55 24.06 5.21
C LYS A 20 -0.28 23.49 4.57
N ALA A 21 -0.34 22.31 3.96
CA ALA A 21 0.83 21.75 3.27
C ALA A 21 1.22 22.61 2.06
N ARG A 22 2.53 22.61 1.75
CA ARG A 22 3.06 23.35 0.59
C ARG A 22 2.94 22.56 -0.71
N LYS A 23 2.94 21.23 -0.60
CA LYS A 23 2.73 20.30 -1.71
C LYS A 23 2.01 19.06 -1.18
N HIS A 24 1.03 18.58 -1.93
CA HIS A 24 0.35 17.32 -1.65
C HIS A 24 0.72 16.31 -2.72
N ILE A 25 1.12 15.11 -2.33
CA ILE A 25 1.35 14.00 -3.25
C ILE A 25 0.40 12.87 -2.84
N PHE A 26 -0.48 12.48 -3.75
CA PHE A 26 -1.41 11.38 -3.57
C PHE A 26 -0.93 10.19 -4.41
N ALA A 27 -0.63 9.06 -3.77
CA ALA A 27 -0.33 7.80 -4.42
C ALA A 27 -1.52 6.85 -4.21
N LEU A 28 -2.26 6.57 -5.27
CA LEU A 28 -3.56 5.91 -5.20
C LEU A 28 -3.59 4.65 -6.08
N GLU A 29 -4.16 3.57 -5.55
CA GLU A 29 -4.38 2.33 -6.30
C GLU A 29 -5.85 1.92 -6.25
N GLY A 30 -6.46 1.70 -7.42
CA GLY A 30 -7.80 1.12 -7.54
C GLY A 30 -8.86 1.85 -6.70
N GLU A 31 -9.38 1.17 -5.68
CA GLU A 31 -10.37 1.75 -4.75
C GLU A 31 -9.81 2.85 -3.84
N GLY A 32 -8.48 2.99 -3.75
CA GLY A 32 -7.83 4.11 -3.07
C GLY A 32 -8.22 5.48 -3.64
N ALA A 33 -8.68 5.55 -4.90
CA ALA A 33 -9.25 6.76 -5.47
C ALA A 33 -10.45 7.30 -4.66
N LEU A 34 -11.26 6.40 -4.08
CA LEU A 34 -12.43 6.77 -3.28
C LEU A 34 -12.01 7.58 -2.04
N ALA A 35 -10.91 7.20 -1.40
CA ALA A 35 -10.39 7.89 -0.23
C ALA A 35 -10.09 9.36 -0.52
N LEU A 36 -9.57 9.68 -1.72
CA LEU A 36 -9.35 11.07 -2.11
C LEU A 36 -10.66 11.78 -2.45
N THR A 37 -11.56 11.13 -3.19
CA THR A 37 -12.83 11.75 -3.58
C THR A 37 -13.74 12.05 -2.39
N GLU A 38 -13.70 11.21 -1.34
CA GLU A 38 -14.42 11.45 -0.08
C GLU A 38 -13.88 12.68 0.68
N GLN A 39 -12.63 13.07 0.44
CA GLN A 39 -11.98 14.22 1.05
C GLN A 39 -12.06 15.50 0.19
N GLN A 40 -12.87 15.53 -0.87
CA GLN A 40 -12.96 16.66 -1.79
C GLN A 40 -13.31 17.98 -1.09
N ALA A 41 -14.17 17.95 -0.07
CA ALA A 41 -14.54 19.15 0.69
C ALA A 41 -13.37 19.74 1.50
N ALA A 42 -12.32 18.97 1.78
CA ALA A 42 -11.13 19.42 2.51
C ALA A 42 -10.05 20.00 1.58
N LEU A 43 -10.24 19.92 0.26
CA LEU A 43 -9.28 20.38 -0.75
C LEU A 43 -9.86 21.58 -1.49
N ASP A 44 -9.45 22.78 -1.06
CA ASP A 44 -9.76 24.01 -1.78
C ASP A 44 -8.93 24.13 -3.07
N GLU A 45 -9.24 25.15 -3.89
CA GLU A 45 -8.54 25.40 -5.15
C GLU A 45 -7.03 25.59 -4.97
N THR A 46 -6.61 26.16 -3.84
CA THR A 46 -5.19 26.39 -3.54
C THR A 46 -4.46 25.08 -3.23
N ALA A 47 -5.10 24.19 -2.47
CA ALA A 47 -4.57 22.87 -2.16
C ALA A 47 -4.50 22.00 -3.43
N LEU A 48 -5.53 22.06 -4.28
CA LEU A 48 -5.57 21.36 -5.57
C LEU A 48 -4.46 21.85 -6.53
N ALA A 49 -4.25 23.16 -6.63
CA ALA A 49 -3.15 23.75 -7.38
C ALA A 49 -1.74 23.41 -6.85
N ARG A 50 -1.65 22.76 -5.69
CA ARG A 50 -0.40 22.25 -5.09
C ARG A 50 -0.39 20.72 -5.00
N SER A 51 -1.36 20.06 -5.63
CA SER A 51 -1.58 18.63 -5.54
C SER A 51 -1.06 17.90 -6.76
N GLU A 52 -0.36 16.81 -6.49
CA GLU A 52 0.11 15.84 -7.46
C GLU A 52 -0.62 14.52 -7.21
N VAL A 53 -1.39 14.03 -8.17
CA VAL A 53 -2.15 12.78 -8.06
C VAL A 53 -1.56 11.73 -8.98
N LEU A 54 -1.01 10.68 -8.37
CA LEU A 54 -0.51 9.49 -9.04
C LEU A 54 -1.49 8.35 -8.81
N TYR A 55 -2.06 7.80 -9.88
CA TYR A 55 -3.09 6.77 -9.80
C TYR A 55 -2.72 5.56 -10.65
N VAL A 56 -2.95 4.35 -10.14
CA VAL A 56 -2.89 3.10 -10.92
C VAL A 56 -4.21 2.35 -10.79
N ALA A 57 -4.78 1.97 -11.91
CA ALA A 57 -5.98 1.13 -11.92
C ALA A 57 -5.62 -0.31 -11.55
N ARG A 58 -6.45 -0.95 -10.70
CA ARG A 58 -6.32 -2.37 -10.36
C ARG A 58 -7.50 -3.16 -10.94
N GLY A 59 -7.24 -3.95 -11.98
CA GLY A 59 -8.25 -4.75 -12.67
C GLY A 59 -9.46 -3.95 -13.16
N SER A 60 -10.62 -4.60 -13.30
CA SER A 60 -11.88 -3.95 -13.66
C SER A 60 -12.36 -2.92 -12.62
N ARG A 61 -11.92 -3.06 -11.36
CA ARG A 61 -12.25 -2.14 -10.27
C ARG A 61 -11.66 -0.75 -10.50
N GLY A 62 -10.63 -0.58 -11.31
CA GLY A 62 -10.07 0.74 -11.59
C GLY A 62 -10.81 1.60 -12.63
N LYS A 63 -11.76 1.02 -13.38
CA LYS A 63 -12.38 1.67 -14.56
C LYS A 63 -13.19 2.91 -14.19
N GLY A 64 -12.94 4.03 -14.88
CA GLY A 64 -13.66 5.29 -14.74
C GLY A 64 -13.24 6.17 -13.56
N ARG A 65 -12.41 5.64 -12.64
CA ARG A 65 -11.88 6.39 -11.50
C ARG A 65 -10.78 7.36 -11.91
N ASP A 66 -10.02 7.00 -12.94
CA ASP A 66 -9.05 7.87 -13.59
C ASP A 66 -9.70 9.14 -14.16
N GLU A 67 -10.87 9.01 -14.79
CA GLU A 67 -11.62 10.18 -15.29
C GLU A 67 -12.10 11.10 -14.16
N ILE A 68 -12.59 10.53 -13.06
CA ILE A 68 -13.02 11.28 -11.88
C ILE A 68 -11.84 12.05 -11.28
N LEU A 69 -10.70 11.37 -11.09
CA LEU A 69 -9.49 11.99 -10.56
C LEU A 69 -8.91 13.04 -11.49
N ARG A 70 -9.02 12.86 -12.81
CA ARG A 70 -8.59 13.86 -13.79
C ARG A 70 -9.42 15.15 -13.71
N ARG A 71 -10.71 15.04 -13.38
CA ARG A 71 -11.61 16.19 -13.19
C ARG A 71 -11.45 16.86 -11.82
N PHE A 72 -10.63 16.30 -10.94
CA PHE A 72 -10.41 16.79 -9.59
C PHE A 72 -9.63 18.12 -9.54
N GLY A 73 -9.01 18.53 -10.65
CA GLY A 73 -8.35 19.84 -10.76
C GLY A 73 -6.99 19.94 -10.08
N ALA A 74 -6.35 18.80 -9.79
CA ALA A 74 -4.98 18.78 -9.28
C ALA A 74 -4.01 19.39 -10.32
N ASP A 75 -2.96 20.07 -9.84
CA ASP A 75 -1.89 20.64 -10.68
C ASP A 75 -1.27 19.59 -11.63
N MET A 76 -1.11 18.37 -11.13
CA MET A 76 -0.64 17.25 -11.95
C MET A 76 -1.46 15.99 -11.65
N PHE A 77 -1.90 15.33 -12.71
CA PHE A 77 -2.51 14.01 -12.65
C PHE A 77 -1.77 13.04 -13.57
N PHE A 78 -1.37 11.88 -13.04
CA PHE A 78 -0.72 10.81 -13.79
C PHE A 78 -1.40 9.47 -13.53
N ALA A 79 -2.00 8.90 -14.58
CA ALA A 79 -2.49 7.53 -14.58
C ALA A 79 -1.38 6.58 -15.05
N ALA A 80 -0.84 5.79 -14.11
CA ALA A 80 0.19 4.80 -14.37
C ALA A 80 -0.42 3.48 -14.88
N PRO A 81 0.24 2.78 -15.82
CA PRO A 81 -0.21 1.48 -16.31
C PRO A 81 0.04 0.34 -15.30
N THR A 82 1.02 0.50 -14.41
CA THR A 82 1.41 -0.51 -13.41
C THR A 82 1.82 0.15 -12.10
N ILE A 83 1.79 -0.63 -11.01
CA ILE A 83 2.28 -0.20 -9.70
C ILE A 83 3.76 0.21 -9.81
N ALA A 84 4.58 -0.57 -10.50
CA ALA A 84 6.01 -0.26 -10.68
C ALA A 84 6.23 1.11 -11.35
N THR A 85 5.44 1.44 -12.37
CA THR A 85 5.51 2.76 -13.04
C THR A 85 5.07 3.89 -12.11
N LEU A 86 4.03 3.67 -11.30
CA LEU A 86 3.59 4.64 -10.29
C LEU A 86 4.69 4.90 -9.26
N LEU A 87 5.28 3.83 -8.71
CA LEU A 87 6.36 3.92 -7.74
C LEU A 87 7.60 4.63 -8.32
N PHE A 88 7.92 4.37 -9.58
CA PHE A 88 9.00 5.09 -10.27
C PHE A 88 8.70 6.59 -10.37
N ARG A 89 7.47 6.96 -10.74
CA ARG A 89 7.05 8.37 -10.78
C ARG A 89 7.11 9.01 -9.39
N LEU A 90 6.62 8.31 -8.36
CA LEU A 90 6.67 8.75 -6.97
C LEU A 90 8.10 9.04 -6.50
N LYS A 91 9.07 8.19 -6.87
CA LYS A 91 10.50 8.45 -6.59
C LYS A 91 10.94 9.80 -7.18
N GLY A 92 10.57 10.07 -8.43
CA GLY A 92 10.86 11.36 -9.07
C GLY A 92 10.22 12.55 -8.33
N SER A 93 8.96 12.42 -7.95
CA SER A 93 8.22 13.46 -7.22
C SER A 93 8.81 13.76 -5.84
N LEU A 94 9.31 12.73 -5.14
CA LEU A 94 9.96 12.85 -3.84
C LEU A 94 11.41 13.34 -3.93
N ALA A 95 12.12 13.02 -5.01
CA ALA A 95 13.49 13.50 -5.24
C ALA A 95 13.59 15.03 -5.33
N THR A 96 12.53 15.69 -5.77
CA THR A 96 12.44 17.15 -5.85
C THR A 96 11.51 17.74 -4.79
N ALA A 97 11.11 16.96 -3.78
CA ALA A 97 10.23 17.43 -2.72
C ALA A 97 10.99 18.27 -1.69
N HIS A 98 10.31 19.29 -1.16
CA HIS A 98 10.85 20.16 -0.11
C HIS A 98 10.06 20.01 1.19
N MET A 99 10.61 20.57 2.28
CA MET A 99 9.91 20.63 3.56
C MET A 99 8.52 21.26 3.41
N GLY A 100 7.53 20.64 4.04
CA GLY A 100 6.11 20.97 3.87
C GLY A 100 5.38 20.16 2.80
N THR A 101 6.04 19.19 2.16
CA THR A 101 5.39 18.16 1.33
C THR A 101 4.68 17.14 2.21
N ARG A 102 3.44 16.78 1.87
CA ARG A 102 2.67 15.71 2.52
C ARG A 102 2.36 14.60 1.51
N LEU A 103 2.67 13.37 1.91
CA LEU A 103 2.37 12.16 1.14
C LEU A 103 1.15 11.46 1.72
N TYR A 104 0.22 11.14 0.83
CA TYR A 104 -1.02 10.44 1.11
C TYR A 104 -1.03 9.18 0.26
N ILE A 105 -1.23 8.02 0.87
CA ILE A 105 -1.21 6.72 0.18
C ILE A 105 -2.52 6.01 0.45
N ALA A 106 -3.23 5.61 -0.60
CA ALA A 106 -4.44 4.81 -0.45
C ALA A 106 -4.54 3.69 -1.50
N GLY A 107 -4.99 2.52 -1.06
CA GLY A 107 -5.04 1.32 -1.89
C GLY A 107 -4.93 0.05 -1.05
N THR A 108 -4.52 -1.05 -1.68
CA THR A 108 -4.34 -2.32 -0.98
C THR A 108 -3.15 -2.27 -0.01
N GLU A 109 -3.13 -3.17 0.97
CA GLU A 109 -2.06 -3.22 1.99
C GLU A 109 -0.68 -3.45 1.35
N GLY A 110 -0.62 -4.27 0.31
CA GLY A 110 0.58 -4.48 -0.49
C GLY A 110 1.05 -3.22 -1.22
N PHE A 111 0.14 -2.44 -1.81
CA PHE A 111 0.47 -1.16 -2.44
C PHE A 111 0.95 -0.12 -1.43
N ILE A 112 0.25 0.01 -0.30
CA ILE A 112 0.64 0.95 0.76
C ILE A 112 2.04 0.62 1.28
N GLY A 113 2.32 -0.66 1.51
CA GLY A 113 3.66 -1.11 1.91
C GLY A 113 4.74 -0.71 0.91
N GLN A 114 4.49 -0.90 -0.39
CA GLN A 114 5.44 -0.56 -1.45
C GLN A 114 5.68 0.95 -1.60
N ALA A 115 4.63 1.76 -1.57
CA ALA A 115 4.76 3.21 -1.61
C ALA A 115 5.39 3.78 -0.32
N MET A 116 5.12 3.18 0.83
CA MET A 116 5.77 3.52 2.11
C MET A 116 7.28 3.25 2.05
N MET A 117 7.73 2.13 1.46
CA MET A 117 9.15 1.87 1.26
C MET A 117 9.82 3.00 0.47
N VAL A 118 9.18 3.47 -0.60
CA VAL A 118 9.69 4.61 -1.37
C VAL A 118 9.77 5.87 -0.51
N ALA A 119 8.76 6.17 0.30
CA ALA A 119 8.79 7.33 1.19
C ALA A 119 9.94 7.28 2.20
N LEU A 120 10.16 6.10 2.80
CA LEU A 120 11.25 5.86 3.75
C LEU A 120 12.63 6.02 3.09
N ASP A 121 12.80 5.56 1.86
CA ASP A 121 14.06 5.71 1.10
C ASP A 121 14.43 7.18 0.85
N TYR A 122 13.44 8.08 0.79
CA TYR A 122 13.62 9.54 0.70
C TYR A 122 13.59 10.25 2.07
N GLY A 123 13.68 9.50 3.17
CA GLY A 123 13.82 10.04 4.52
C GLY A 123 12.53 10.57 5.16
N MET A 124 11.36 10.27 4.59
CA MET A 124 10.09 10.60 5.25
C MET A 124 9.87 9.71 6.46
N ASP A 125 9.43 10.26 7.59
CA ASP A 125 9.01 9.45 8.72
C ASP A 125 7.66 8.78 8.43
N HIS A 126 7.57 7.47 8.67
CA HIS A 126 6.36 6.67 8.44
C HIS A 126 5.11 7.23 9.14
N ALA A 127 5.25 7.82 10.33
CA ALA A 127 4.11 8.37 11.07
C ALA A 127 3.62 9.70 10.47
N SER A 128 4.43 10.33 9.61
CA SER A 128 4.09 11.56 8.91
C SER A 128 3.34 11.34 7.59
N VAL A 129 3.32 10.09 7.11
CA VAL A 129 2.63 9.66 5.88
C VAL A 129 1.22 9.21 6.22
N MET A 130 0.23 9.78 5.53
CA MET A 130 -1.18 9.45 5.74
C MET A 130 -1.53 8.24 4.88
N THR A 131 -2.10 7.22 5.49
CA THR A 131 -2.38 5.95 4.82
C THR A 131 -3.80 5.48 5.07
N GLU A 132 -4.47 5.05 4.01
CA GLU A 132 -5.81 4.50 4.06
C GLU A 132 -5.91 3.22 3.24
N HIS A 133 -6.28 2.12 3.90
CA HIS A 133 -6.48 0.84 3.22
C HIS A 133 -7.86 0.81 2.53
N ARG A 134 -7.85 0.44 1.24
CA ARG A 134 -9.03 0.25 0.39
C ARG A 134 -8.80 -0.95 -0.53
N GLY A 135 -9.87 -1.61 -0.96
CA GLY A 135 -9.76 -2.84 -1.75
C GLY A 135 -9.56 -4.08 -0.91
N SER A 136 -8.95 -5.10 -1.51
CA SER A 136 -8.80 -6.43 -0.89
C SER A 136 -7.93 -6.40 0.37
N LEU A 137 -8.26 -7.27 1.32
CA LEU A 137 -7.46 -7.54 2.52
C LEU A 137 -6.29 -8.50 2.25
N ALA A 138 -6.15 -9.02 1.03
CA ALA A 138 -5.05 -9.91 0.65
C ALA A 138 -3.68 -9.32 1.01
N ARG A 139 -2.81 -10.17 1.56
CA ARG A 139 -1.53 -9.76 2.13
C ARG A 139 -0.37 -9.99 1.17
N ARG A 140 0.60 -9.10 1.27
CA ARG A 140 1.94 -9.29 0.72
C ARG A 140 2.82 -9.98 1.76
N VAL A 141 3.34 -11.17 1.44
CA VAL A 141 4.03 -12.02 2.42
C VAL A 141 5.43 -12.40 1.94
N GLN A 142 6.44 -12.14 2.78
CA GLN A 142 7.81 -12.58 2.58
C GLN A 142 8.03 -13.94 3.25
N CYS A 143 8.54 -14.91 2.49
CA CYS A 143 9.03 -16.17 3.02
C CYS A 143 10.31 -15.96 3.85
N VAL A 144 10.33 -16.38 5.12
CA VAL A 144 11.55 -16.29 5.94
C VAL A 144 12.67 -17.21 5.46
N HIS A 145 12.34 -18.30 4.73
CA HIS A 145 13.31 -19.26 4.19
C HIS A 145 14.04 -18.67 2.98
N CYS A 146 13.36 -18.47 1.85
CA CYS A 146 14.00 -18.03 0.61
C CYS A 146 14.02 -16.50 0.39
N LYS A 147 13.40 -15.72 1.28
CA LYS A 147 13.20 -14.26 1.16
C LYS A 147 12.34 -13.81 -0.02
N GLY A 148 11.83 -14.75 -0.82
CA GLY A 148 10.86 -14.51 -1.88
C GLY A 148 9.56 -13.92 -1.33
N ILE A 149 8.91 -13.11 -2.15
CA ILE A 149 7.65 -12.43 -1.80
C ILE A 149 6.52 -12.97 -2.65
N THR A 150 5.45 -13.38 -2.00
CA THR A 150 4.19 -13.78 -2.62
C THR A 150 3.18 -12.66 -2.39
N GLU A 151 2.65 -12.13 -3.48
CA GLU A 151 1.62 -11.10 -3.48
C GLU A 151 0.23 -11.74 -3.33
N ASP A 152 -0.77 -10.95 -2.94
CA ASP A 152 -2.18 -11.34 -2.97
C ASP A 152 -2.54 -12.64 -2.21
N VAL A 153 -1.88 -12.88 -1.08
CA VAL A 153 -2.16 -14.03 -0.21
C VAL A 153 -3.48 -13.82 0.54
N THR A 154 -4.46 -14.69 0.28
CA THR A 154 -5.81 -14.65 0.89
C THR A 154 -6.02 -15.69 1.99
N HIS A 155 -5.18 -16.72 2.05
CA HIS A 155 -5.31 -17.84 2.98
C HIS A 155 -4.02 -18.12 3.75
N SER A 156 -4.14 -18.88 4.84
CA SER A 156 -3.01 -19.39 5.60
C SER A 156 -3.32 -20.81 6.12
N PRO A 157 -2.40 -21.78 5.99
CA PRO A 157 -1.11 -21.69 5.30
C PRO A 157 -1.26 -21.48 3.79
N PHE A 158 -0.20 -20.99 3.13
CA PHE A 158 -0.14 -20.86 1.67
C PHE A 158 1.18 -21.36 1.10
N THR A 159 1.17 -21.84 -0.14
CA THR A 159 2.39 -22.30 -0.81
C THR A 159 3.22 -21.12 -1.29
N CYS A 160 4.47 -21.03 -0.84
CA CYS A 160 5.40 -20.00 -1.31
C CYS A 160 5.60 -20.11 -2.83
N SER A 161 5.30 -19.05 -3.58
CA SER A 161 5.46 -19.00 -5.03
C SER A 161 6.92 -19.13 -5.52
N HIS A 162 7.90 -19.12 -4.62
CA HIS A 162 9.33 -19.19 -4.94
C HIS A 162 9.96 -20.54 -4.59
N CYS A 163 9.73 -21.04 -3.37
CA CYS A 163 10.39 -22.26 -2.87
C CYS A 163 9.43 -23.42 -2.61
N GLY A 164 8.12 -23.24 -2.80
CA GLY A 164 7.12 -24.30 -2.65
C GLY A 164 6.79 -24.72 -1.22
N LEU A 165 7.45 -24.15 -0.19
CA LEU A 165 7.15 -24.47 1.20
C LEU A 165 5.77 -23.94 1.64
N PRO A 166 5.01 -24.68 2.47
CA PRO A 166 3.75 -24.23 3.05
C PRO A 166 4.01 -23.24 4.19
N LEU A 167 3.57 -21.99 4.03
CA LEU A 167 3.86 -20.91 4.96
C LEU A 167 2.64 -20.51 5.78
N LEU A 168 2.80 -20.47 7.10
CA LEU A 168 1.91 -19.76 8.02
C LEU A 168 2.18 -18.25 7.94
N VAL A 169 1.14 -17.45 7.69
CA VAL A 169 1.24 -15.98 7.72
C VAL A 169 1.21 -15.49 9.16
N ARG A 170 2.31 -14.90 9.64
CA ARG A 170 2.38 -14.25 10.96
C ARG A 170 1.99 -12.78 10.86
N ASP A 171 1.48 -12.21 11.95
CA ASP A 171 1.18 -10.77 12.04
C ASP A 171 2.41 -9.86 12.21
N HIS A 172 3.62 -10.44 12.16
CA HIS A 172 4.85 -9.66 12.13
C HIS A 172 5.01 -8.97 10.76
N TYR A 173 4.94 -7.65 10.76
CA TYR A 173 5.02 -6.81 9.57
C TYR A 173 6.36 -6.09 9.49
N SER A 174 7.09 -6.27 8.39
CA SER A 174 8.32 -5.53 8.13
C SER A 174 8.01 -4.24 7.36
N ARG A 175 8.12 -3.09 8.04
CA ARG A 175 7.95 -1.77 7.41
C ARG A 175 8.96 -1.52 6.30
N ARG A 176 10.20 -1.98 6.50
CA ARG A 176 11.28 -1.88 5.50
C ARG A 176 10.95 -2.65 4.22
N LEU A 177 10.20 -3.75 4.31
CA LEU A 177 9.88 -4.61 3.17
C LEU A 177 8.45 -4.44 2.68
N GLY A 178 7.62 -3.69 3.41
CA GLY A 178 6.19 -3.56 3.14
C GLY A 178 5.46 -4.91 3.09
N ALA A 179 5.84 -5.88 3.94
CA ALA A 179 5.33 -7.26 3.87
C ALA A 179 5.24 -7.93 5.25
N PHE A 180 4.27 -8.85 5.39
CA PHE A 180 4.18 -9.78 6.51
C PHE A 180 5.20 -10.90 6.37
N GLN A 181 5.49 -11.61 7.46
CA GLN A 181 6.38 -12.77 7.44
C GLN A 181 5.59 -14.07 7.35
N GLY A 182 5.97 -14.90 6.37
CA GLY A 182 5.54 -16.28 6.22
C GLY A 182 6.62 -17.23 6.73
N VAL A 183 6.26 -18.13 7.65
CA VAL A 183 7.17 -19.14 8.22
C VAL A 183 6.72 -20.54 7.83
N ASN A 184 7.66 -21.47 7.61
CA ASN A 184 7.29 -22.84 7.26
C ASN A 184 6.45 -23.45 8.39
N ILE A 185 5.24 -23.90 8.09
CA ILE A 185 4.27 -24.34 9.10
C ILE A 185 4.57 -25.75 9.60
N ASP A 186 5.13 -26.61 8.75
CA ASP A 186 5.40 -28.02 8.99
C ASP A 186 6.92 -28.29 9.10
N ALA A 187 7.68 -27.30 9.57
CA ALA A 187 9.15 -27.38 9.62
C ALA A 187 9.65 -28.53 10.51
N GLU A 188 8.88 -28.91 11.53
CA GLU A 188 9.22 -29.99 12.46
C GLU A 188 8.82 -31.37 11.91
N GLU A 189 7.71 -31.46 11.18
CA GLU A 189 7.19 -32.70 10.57
C GLU A 189 6.64 -32.40 9.16
N PRO A 190 7.49 -32.48 8.12
CA PRO A 190 7.10 -32.15 6.75
C PRO A 190 5.93 -33.00 6.26
N GLY A 191 4.93 -32.35 5.66
CA GLY A 191 3.71 -33.00 5.15
C GLY A 191 2.53 -32.99 6.11
N ASN A 192 2.72 -32.49 7.34
CA ASN A 192 1.64 -32.34 8.33
C ASN A 192 1.03 -30.92 8.34
N ALA A 193 1.15 -30.18 7.23
CA ALA A 193 0.54 -28.85 7.12
C ALA A 193 -0.99 -28.96 7.15
N PRO A 194 -1.70 -28.14 7.97
CA PRO A 194 -3.15 -28.12 7.98
C PRO A 194 -3.71 -27.54 6.68
N ASP A 195 -5.00 -27.80 6.43
CA ASP A 195 -5.70 -27.23 5.28
C ASP A 195 -5.70 -25.69 5.31
N PRO A 196 -5.55 -25.02 4.15
CA PRO A 196 -5.63 -23.55 4.07
C PRO A 196 -6.97 -22.98 4.53
N GLU A 197 -6.93 -22.02 5.44
CA GLU A 197 -8.09 -21.21 5.83
C GLU A 197 -8.05 -19.85 5.13
N GLU A 198 -9.16 -19.42 4.52
CA GLU A 198 -9.30 -18.05 4.01
C GLU A 198 -9.40 -17.05 5.17
N LEU A 199 -8.40 -16.17 5.29
CA LEU A 199 -8.28 -15.22 6.40
C LEU A 199 -8.30 -13.75 5.94
N PHE A 200 -8.10 -13.49 4.66
CA PHE A 200 -7.85 -12.14 4.14
C PHE A 200 -8.64 -11.90 2.83
N LEU A 201 -9.89 -11.44 2.95
CA LEU A 201 -10.80 -11.15 1.82
C LEU A 201 -10.86 -9.64 1.49
#